data_AF-A0A3N5YVP2-F1
#
_entry.id   AF-A0A3N5YVP2-F1
#
_cell.length_a   1.000
_cell.length_b   1.000
_cell.length_c   1.000
_cell.angle_alpha   90.00
_cell.angle_beta   90.00
_cell.angle_gamma   90.00
#
_symmetry.space_group_name_H-M   'P 1'
#
loop_
_entity.id
_entity.type
_entity.pdbx_description
1 polymer ?
#
loop_
_entity_poly.entity_id
_entity_poly.type
_entity_poly.pdbx_seq_one_letter_code
_entity_poly.pdbx_strand_id
1 'polypeptide(L)'
;MQILVEPIENPNQLNLILGQSHFIKTVEDLHEALVATVPGAKFGLAFCEASDVCLVRHSGTDPELVALAGKNALTLAAGHCFIIFMKEMYPINVLSTIRNVPEVCRIFCATANPVQVVIAETEQGRGILGVIDGFKSKGIETEADIQKRKGLLRAIGYKQ
;
A
#
# COMPACT_ATOMS: atom_id res chain seq x y z
N MET A 1 -3.55 7.80 25.50
CA MET A 1 -3.05 7.79 24.11
C MET A 1 -1.64 7.25 24.10
N GLN A 2 -1.32 6.30 23.21
CA GLN A 2 0.03 5.75 23.01
C GLN A 2 0.42 5.78 21.53
N ILE A 3 1.73 5.83 21.25
CA ILE A 3 2.27 5.73 19.88
C ILE A 3 2.94 4.37 19.71
N LEU A 4 2.54 3.64 18.69
CA LEU A 4 3.05 2.34 18.30
C LEU A 4 3.77 2.43 16.95
N VAL A 5 4.73 1.53 16.73
CA VAL A 5 5.44 1.39 15.46
C VAL A 5 5.30 -0.05 15.01
N GLU A 6 4.39 -0.29 14.07
CA GLU A 6 4.06 -1.63 13.58
C GLU A 6 4.78 -1.91 12.25
N PRO A 7 5.61 -2.96 12.15
CA PRO A 7 6.21 -3.36 10.88
C PRO A 7 5.16 -4.00 9.97
N ILE A 8 5.20 -3.69 8.68
CA ILE A 8 4.45 -4.41 7.67
C ILE A 8 5.15 -5.74 7.38
N GLU A 9 4.44 -6.84 7.55
CA GLU A 9 4.92 -8.16 7.16
C GLU A 9 4.92 -8.29 5.64
N ASN A 10 6.11 -8.41 5.06
CA ASN A 10 6.31 -8.54 3.62
C ASN A 10 7.55 -9.39 3.32
N PRO A 11 7.52 -10.72 3.58
CA PRO A 11 8.70 -11.59 3.50
C PRO A 11 9.30 -11.67 2.09
N ASN A 12 8.47 -11.47 1.07
CA ASN A 12 8.85 -11.59 -0.34
C ASN A 12 9.22 -10.26 -1.00
N GLN A 13 9.32 -9.17 -0.23
CA GLN A 13 9.61 -7.81 -0.74
C GLN A 13 8.69 -7.41 -1.91
N LEU A 14 7.40 -7.73 -1.77
CA LEU A 14 6.37 -7.40 -2.74
C LEU A 14 6.14 -5.90 -2.76
N ASN A 15 5.67 -5.38 -3.90
CA ASN A 15 5.16 -4.02 -3.92
C ASN A 15 3.86 -3.96 -3.09
N LEU A 16 3.70 -2.88 -2.34
CA LEU A 16 2.51 -2.61 -1.54
C LEU A 16 2.06 -1.17 -1.69
N ILE A 17 0.77 -0.93 -1.47
CA ILE A 17 0.17 0.39 -1.32
C ILE A 17 -0.63 0.40 -0.02
N LEU A 18 -0.39 1.38 0.84
CA LEU A 18 -1.14 1.63 2.06
C LEU A 18 -1.85 2.97 1.94
N GLY A 19 -3.17 3.00 2.19
CA GLY A 19 -3.97 4.20 2.08
C GLY A 19 -5.11 4.27 3.10
N GLN A 20 -5.91 5.33 2.97
CA GLN A 20 -7.13 5.55 3.75
C GLN A 20 -8.29 5.78 2.78
N SER A 21 -9.42 5.14 3.07
CA SER A 21 -10.64 5.21 2.27
C SER A 21 -11.84 5.54 3.18
N HIS A 22 -13.05 5.31 2.70
CA HIS A 22 -14.26 5.18 3.51
C HIS A 22 -15.28 4.31 2.76
N PHE A 23 -16.35 3.87 3.44
CA PHE A 23 -17.47 3.15 2.82
C PHE A 23 -17.13 1.74 2.26
N ILE A 24 -18.08 0.81 2.41
CA ILE A 24 -17.86 -0.62 2.15
C ILE A 24 -17.57 -0.93 0.67
N LYS A 25 -18.08 -0.10 -0.25
CA LYS A 25 -17.85 -0.21 -1.69
C LYS A 25 -16.37 -0.09 -2.09
N THR A 26 -15.51 0.48 -1.22
CA THR A 26 -14.05 0.51 -1.37
C THR A 26 -13.47 -0.83 -1.83
N VAL A 27 -13.97 -1.94 -1.28
CA VAL A 27 -13.40 -3.27 -1.54
C VAL A 27 -13.62 -3.70 -2.99
N GLU A 28 -14.83 -3.53 -3.50
CA GLU A 28 -15.15 -3.89 -4.88
C GLU A 28 -14.55 -2.88 -5.86
N ASP A 29 -14.62 -1.58 -5.56
CA ASP A 29 -14.15 -0.55 -6.50
C ASP A 29 -12.64 -0.53 -6.66
N LEU A 30 -11.89 -0.75 -5.58
CA LEU A 30 -10.43 -0.95 -5.68
C LEU A 30 -10.09 -2.25 -6.41
N HIS A 31 -10.86 -3.33 -6.20
CA HIS A 31 -10.64 -4.58 -6.94
C HIS A 31 -10.84 -4.35 -8.44
N GLU A 32 -11.98 -3.79 -8.83
CA GLU A 32 -12.34 -3.48 -10.22
C GLU A 32 -11.31 -2.55 -10.86
N ALA A 33 -10.91 -1.48 -10.17
CA ALA A 33 -9.87 -0.56 -10.62
C ALA A 33 -8.56 -1.27 -10.96
N LEU A 34 -8.13 -2.22 -10.12
CA LEU A 34 -6.88 -2.96 -10.31
C LEU A 34 -6.96 -3.92 -11.50
N VAL A 35 -8.02 -4.74 -11.60
CA VAL A 35 -8.18 -5.70 -12.71
C VAL A 35 -8.43 -5.01 -14.05
N ALA A 36 -9.06 -3.84 -14.06
CA ALA A 36 -9.29 -3.06 -15.27
C ALA A 36 -8.01 -2.36 -15.77
N THR A 37 -7.06 -2.07 -14.86
CA THR A 37 -5.81 -1.37 -15.22
C THR A 37 -4.73 -2.32 -15.72
N VAL A 38 -4.57 -3.49 -15.10
CA VAL A 38 -3.53 -4.47 -15.46
C VAL A 38 -4.19 -5.81 -15.80
N PRO A 39 -4.18 -6.23 -17.08
CA PRO A 39 -4.68 -7.54 -17.47
C PRO A 39 -3.95 -8.66 -16.71
N GLY A 40 -4.71 -9.53 -16.03
CA GLY A 40 -4.14 -10.62 -15.23
C GLY A 40 -3.49 -10.16 -13.93
N ALA A 41 -3.80 -8.96 -13.42
CA ALA A 41 -3.29 -8.42 -12.16
C ALA A 41 -3.29 -9.48 -11.05
N LYS A 42 -2.17 -9.59 -10.32
CA LYS A 42 -2.01 -10.47 -9.15
C LYS A 42 -1.86 -9.61 -7.91
N PHE A 43 -2.92 -9.53 -7.12
CA PHE A 43 -2.94 -8.70 -5.92
C PHE A 43 -3.84 -9.29 -4.83
N GLY A 44 -3.61 -8.81 -3.61
CA GLY A 44 -4.51 -8.94 -2.48
C GLY A 44 -4.77 -7.58 -1.85
N LEU A 45 -6.01 -7.33 -1.51
CA LEU A 45 -6.53 -6.08 -0.93
C LEU A 45 -7.21 -6.42 0.40
N ALA A 46 -6.96 -5.60 1.41
CA ALA A 46 -7.73 -5.60 2.66
C ALA A 46 -8.09 -4.16 3.06
N PHE A 47 -9.27 -3.99 3.66
CA PHE A 47 -9.85 -2.74 4.11
C PHE A 47 -10.45 -2.92 5.51
N CYS A 48 -10.09 -2.04 6.43
CA CYS A 48 -10.61 -2.05 7.80
C CYS A 48 -11.93 -1.29 7.88
N GLU A 49 -13.05 -1.99 7.97
CA GLU A 49 -14.33 -1.37 8.27
C GLU A 49 -14.29 -0.71 9.66
N ALA A 50 -14.66 0.56 9.76
CA ALA A 50 -14.51 1.34 10.99
C ALA A 50 -15.81 1.50 11.81
N SER A 51 -16.89 0.85 11.38
CA SER A 51 -18.20 0.92 12.02
C SER A 51 -18.95 -0.41 11.87
N ASP A 52 -20.13 -0.50 12.49
CA ASP A 52 -20.97 -1.70 12.48
C ASP A 52 -20.22 -2.92 13.07
N VAL A 53 -19.91 -3.92 12.26
CA VAL A 53 -19.23 -5.15 12.72
C VAL A 53 -17.71 -5.01 12.81
N CYS A 54 -17.13 -3.91 12.29
CA CYS A 54 -15.70 -3.59 12.35
C CYS A 54 -14.77 -4.72 11.86
N LEU A 55 -15.13 -5.35 10.72
CA LEU A 55 -14.36 -6.44 10.15
C LEU A 55 -13.29 -5.95 9.17
N VAL A 56 -12.19 -6.69 9.07
CA VAL A 56 -11.29 -6.58 7.93
C VAL A 56 -11.97 -7.24 6.73
N ARG A 57 -12.31 -6.42 5.75
CA ARG A 57 -12.87 -6.86 4.47
C ARG A 57 -11.73 -7.07 3.49
N HIS A 58 -11.82 -8.06 2.61
CA HIS A 58 -10.72 -8.39 1.72
C HIS A 58 -11.22 -8.86 0.36
N SER A 59 -10.39 -8.66 -0.66
CA SER A 59 -10.64 -9.08 -2.04
C SER A 59 -9.32 -9.17 -2.79
N GLY A 60 -9.29 -9.84 -3.94
CA GLY A 60 -8.09 -9.94 -4.75
C GLY A 60 -8.13 -11.12 -5.73
N THR A 61 -7.08 -11.24 -6.50
CA THR A 61 -6.94 -12.25 -7.57
C THR A 61 -5.88 -13.31 -7.23
N ASP A 62 -5.17 -13.14 -6.11
CA ASP A 62 -4.18 -14.07 -5.60
C ASP A 62 -4.48 -14.38 -4.12
N PRO A 63 -4.88 -15.62 -3.77
CA PRO A 63 -5.27 -15.98 -2.40
C PRO A 63 -4.18 -15.77 -1.35
N GLU A 64 -2.90 -15.95 -1.68
CA GLU A 64 -1.80 -15.75 -0.74
C GLU A 64 -1.63 -14.26 -0.42
N LEU A 65 -1.74 -13.41 -1.44
CA LEU A 65 -1.69 -11.97 -1.26
C LEU A 65 -2.90 -11.43 -0.50
N VAL A 66 -4.08 -12.03 -0.70
CA VAL A 66 -5.30 -11.67 0.06
C VAL A 66 -5.12 -11.97 1.54
N ALA A 67 -4.58 -13.15 1.87
CA ALA A 67 -4.28 -13.52 3.25
C ALA A 67 -3.22 -12.59 3.87
N LEU A 68 -2.18 -12.23 3.11
CA LEU A 68 -1.14 -11.30 3.56
C LEU A 68 -1.69 -9.89 3.82
N ALA A 69 -2.56 -9.39 2.93
CA ALA A 69 -3.23 -8.11 3.09
C ALA A 69 -4.13 -8.11 4.34
N GLY A 70 -4.94 -9.16 4.51
CA GLY A 70 -5.83 -9.31 5.66
C GLY A 70 -5.07 -9.35 6.98
N LYS A 71 -3.97 -10.10 7.05
CA LYS A 71 -3.11 -10.18 8.25
C LYS A 71 -2.53 -8.81 8.62
N ASN A 72 -1.94 -8.11 7.65
CA ASN A 72 -1.38 -6.78 7.89
C ASN A 72 -2.45 -5.77 8.29
N ALA A 73 -3.60 -5.74 7.61
CA ALA A 73 -4.71 -4.85 7.96
C ALA A 73 -5.20 -5.09 9.40
N LEU A 74 -5.30 -6.36 9.82
CA LEU A 74 -5.67 -6.73 11.18
C LEU A 74 -4.61 -6.31 12.20
N THR A 75 -3.31 -6.45 11.90
CA THR A 75 -2.22 -5.96 12.76
C THR A 75 -2.28 -4.44 12.93
N LEU A 76 -2.51 -3.70 11.84
CA LEU A 76 -2.66 -2.24 11.91
C LEU A 76 -3.89 -1.84 12.73
N ALA A 77 -5.02 -2.54 12.53
CA ALA A 77 -6.30 -2.29 13.21
C ALA A 77 -6.74 -0.82 13.22
N ALA A 78 -6.36 -0.05 12.18
CA ALA A 78 -6.72 1.34 12.00
C ALA A 78 -7.97 1.44 11.12
N GLY A 79 -9.03 2.07 11.65
CA GLY A 79 -10.30 2.22 10.94
C GLY A 79 -10.12 2.90 9.58
N HIS A 80 -10.78 2.37 8.56
CA HIS A 80 -10.77 2.85 7.18
C HIS A 80 -9.41 2.86 6.47
N CYS A 81 -8.36 2.24 7.03
CA CYS A 81 -7.16 1.99 6.25
C CYS A 81 -7.39 0.85 5.26
N PHE A 82 -6.70 0.90 4.12
CA PHE A 82 -6.60 -0.23 3.21
C PHE A 82 -5.15 -0.51 2.86
N ILE A 83 -4.83 -1.79 2.63
CA ILE A 83 -3.53 -2.23 2.15
C ILE A 83 -3.70 -3.15 0.94
N ILE A 84 -2.87 -2.92 -0.08
CA ILE A 84 -2.81 -3.74 -1.28
C ILE A 84 -1.39 -4.29 -1.39
N PHE A 85 -1.26 -5.60 -1.56
CA PHE A 85 -0.02 -6.26 -1.99
C PHE A 85 -0.15 -6.72 -3.43
N MET A 86 0.93 -6.64 -4.20
CA MET A 86 0.90 -6.97 -5.62
C MET A 86 2.17 -7.68 -6.09
N LYS A 87 2.00 -8.57 -7.08
CA LYS A 87 3.08 -9.34 -7.72
C LYS A 87 3.05 -9.09 -9.22
N GLU A 88 4.24 -9.07 -9.84
CA GLU A 88 4.41 -8.86 -11.30
C GLU A 88 3.81 -7.54 -11.83
N MET A 89 3.52 -6.61 -10.93
CA MET A 89 3.08 -5.26 -11.22
C MET A 89 3.69 -4.29 -10.20
N TYR A 90 3.76 -3.02 -10.60
CA TYR A 90 4.36 -1.96 -9.80
C TYR A 90 3.32 -0.90 -9.44
N PRO A 91 3.49 -0.17 -8.33
CA PRO A 91 2.54 0.86 -7.94
C PRO A 91 2.34 1.93 -9.02
N ILE A 92 3.39 2.26 -9.78
CA ILE A 92 3.31 3.23 -10.89
C ILE A 92 2.30 2.82 -11.99
N ASN A 93 1.93 1.54 -12.08
CA ASN A 93 0.92 1.06 -13.02
C ASN A 93 -0.50 1.45 -12.59
N VAL A 94 -0.77 1.55 -11.28
CA VAL A 94 -2.13 1.60 -10.72
C VAL A 94 -2.40 2.79 -9.80
N LEU A 95 -1.37 3.52 -9.37
CA LEU A 95 -1.49 4.57 -8.34
C LEU A 95 -2.46 5.69 -8.75
N SER A 96 -2.47 6.08 -10.03
CA SER A 96 -3.43 7.07 -10.54
C SER A 96 -4.85 6.55 -10.50
N THR A 97 -5.07 5.29 -10.89
CA THR A 97 -6.40 4.66 -10.87
C THR A 97 -6.93 4.59 -9.45
N ILE A 98 -6.12 4.12 -8.50
CA ILE A 98 -6.50 4.04 -7.07
C ILE A 98 -6.86 5.42 -6.52
N ARG A 99 -6.06 6.46 -6.81
CA ARG A 99 -6.35 7.84 -6.34
C ARG A 99 -7.65 8.40 -6.89
N ASN A 100 -8.12 7.89 -8.03
CA ASN A 100 -9.35 8.33 -8.67
C ASN A 100 -10.57 7.51 -8.23
N VAL A 101 -10.40 6.46 -7.42
CA VAL A 101 -11.52 5.76 -6.80
C VAL A 101 -12.20 6.71 -5.80
N PRO A 102 -13.52 6.97 -5.92
CA PRO A 102 -14.20 8.02 -5.15
C PRO A 102 -14.06 7.89 -3.63
N GLU A 103 -13.96 6.66 -3.13
CA GLU A 103 -13.83 6.36 -1.70
C GLU A 103 -12.44 6.68 -1.14
N VAL A 104 -11.40 6.74 -1.99
CA VAL A 104 -10.01 6.89 -1.54
C VAL A 104 -9.73 8.31 -1.09
N CYS A 105 -9.45 8.47 0.20
CA CYS A 105 -9.12 9.77 0.79
C CYS A 105 -7.65 10.16 0.59
N ARG A 106 -6.72 9.20 0.76
CA ARG A 106 -5.27 9.44 0.62
C ARG A 106 -4.47 8.13 0.51
N ILE A 107 -3.24 8.27 0.02
CA ILE A 107 -2.23 7.21 0.02
C ILE A 107 -1.11 7.60 0.99
N PHE A 108 -0.73 6.71 1.89
CA PHE A 108 0.39 6.88 2.83
C PHE A 108 1.73 6.51 2.18
N CYS A 109 1.81 5.35 1.52
CA CYS A 109 2.99 4.93 0.76
C CYS A 109 2.65 3.96 -0.37
N ALA A 110 3.63 3.78 -1.26
CA ALA A 110 3.60 2.88 -2.40
C ALA A 110 5.04 2.42 -2.70
N THR A 111 5.42 1.20 -2.28
CA THR A 111 6.82 0.80 -2.18
C THR A 111 7.02 -0.71 -2.17
N ALA A 112 8.25 -1.17 -2.38
CA ALA A 112 8.70 -2.53 -2.10
C ALA A 112 9.73 -2.59 -0.95
N ASN A 113 10.07 -1.45 -0.36
CA ASN A 113 11.00 -1.38 0.77
C ASN A 113 10.36 -1.97 2.05
N PRO A 114 11.16 -2.27 3.08
CA PRO A 114 10.64 -2.47 4.42
C PRO A 114 9.84 -1.24 4.89
N VAL A 115 8.66 -1.45 5.46
CA VAL A 115 7.78 -0.37 5.96
C VAL A 115 7.47 -0.58 7.43
N GLN A 116 7.52 0.51 8.20
CA GLN A 116 6.90 0.59 9.52
C GLN A 116 5.80 1.64 9.51
N VAL A 117 4.68 1.39 10.18
CA VAL A 117 3.55 2.30 10.29
C VAL A 117 3.52 2.88 11.69
N VAL A 118 3.51 4.21 11.79
CA VAL A 118 3.41 4.93 13.05
C VAL A 118 1.93 5.12 13.37
N ILE A 119 1.47 4.52 14.46
CA ILE A 119 0.06 4.46 14.85
C ILE A 119 -0.14 5.18 16.17
N ALA A 120 -1.16 6.04 16.25
CA ALA A 120 -1.69 6.53 17.52
C ALA A 120 -2.87 5.67 17.96
N GLU A 121 -2.86 5.23 19.22
CA GLU A 121 -3.96 4.48 19.82
C GLU A 121 -4.55 5.27 21.00
N THR A 122 -5.88 5.37 21.01
CA THR A 122 -6.70 5.96 22.09
C THR A 122 -7.74 4.95 22.55
N GLU A 123 -8.56 5.34 23.53
CA GLU A 123 -9.71 4.53 23.98
C GLU A 123 -10.72 4.26 22.85
N GLN A 124 -10.79 5.13 21.84
CA GLN A 124 -11.70 4.95 20.70
C GLN A 124 -11.16 3.99 19.63
N GLY A 125 -9.85 3.95 19.41
CA GLY A 125 -9.26 3.12 18.37
C GLY A 125 -7.90 3.61 17.89
N ARG A 126 -7.52 3.22 16.67
CA ARG A 126 -6.21 3.49 16.08
C ARG A 126 -6.29 4.37 14.85
N GLY A 127 -5.32 5.27 14.71
CA GLY A 127 -5.12 6.11 13.54
C GLY A 127 -3.67 6.08 13.05
N ILE A 128 -3.47 6.07 11.74
CA ILE A 128 -2.14 6.14 11.11
C ILE A 128 -1.67 7.60 11.11
N LEU A 129 -0.56 7.86 11.80
CA LEU A 129 0.11 9.17 11.82
C LEU A 129 1.09 9.33 10.65
N GLY A 130 1.71 8.24 10.21
CA GLY A 130 2.69 8.27 9.13
C GLY A 130 3.35 6.91 8.91
N VAL A 131 4.33 6.89 8.02
CA VAL A 131 5.10 5.69 7.66
C VAL A 131 6.60 5.97 7.67
N ILE A 132 7.37 4.92 7.91
CA ILE A 132 8.81 4.85 7.68
C ILE A 132 8.99 3.92 6.48
N ASP A 133 9.29 4.48 5.31
CA ASP A 133 9.47 3.76 4.05
C ASP A 133 10.96 3.61 3.76
N GLY A 134 11.49 2.41 3.99
CA GLY A 134 12.90 2.11 3.78
C GLY A 134 13.82 2.76 4.80
N PHE A 135 14.91 3.35 4.32
CA PHE A 135 16.06 3.75 5.15
C PHE A 135 16.37 5.24 5.01
N LYS A 136 17.00 5.82 6.03
CA LYS A 136 17.49 7.20 5.98
C LYS A 136 18.50 7.42 4.84
N SER A 137 18.41 8.56 4.18
CA SER A 137 19.38 9.00 3.18
C SER A 137 20.79 9.06 3.77
N LYS A 138 21.78 8.64 2.99
CA LYS A 138 23.20 8.58 3.41
C LYS A 138 24.08 9.67 2.79
N GLY A 139 23.52 10.48 1.89
CA GLY A 139 24.24 11.52 1.17
C GLY A 139 23.41 12.09 0.02
N ILE A 140 24.04 12.97 -0.76
CA ILE A 140 23.48 13.58 -1.98
C ILE A 140 24.16 12.92 -3.18
N GLU A 141 23.41 12.67 -4.26
CA GLU A 141 23.92 12.03 -5.47
C GLU A 141 25.04 12.85 -6.14
N THR A 142 26.07 12.16 -6.64
CA THR A 142 27.13 12.75 -7.47
C THR A 142 26.72 12.79 -8.95
N GLU A 143 27.50 13.47 -9.80
CA GLU A 143 27.25 13.44 -11.26
C GLU A 143 27.31 12.00 -11.81
N ALA A 144 28.20 11.14 -11.30
CA ALA A 144 28.27 9.74 -11.68
C ALA A 144 26.98 8.97 -11.32
N ASP A 145 26.41 9.25 -10.14
CA ASP A 145 25.14 8.67 -9.70
C ASP A 145 23.97 9.14 -10.58
N ILE A 146 23.96 10.42 -10.97
CA ILE A 146 22.97 11.00 -11.90
C ILE A 146 23.00 10.28 -13.24
N GLN A 147 24.19 10.10 -13.83
CA GLN A 147 24.35 9.39 -15.09
C GLN A 147 23.87 7.93 -14.97
N LYS A 148 24.19 7.26 -13.85
CA LYS A 148 23.76 5.89 -13.58
C LYS A 148 22.24 5.76 -13.51
N ARG A 149 21.54 6.60 -12.72
CA ARG A 149 20.07 6.50 -12.60
C ARG A 149 19.35 6.88 -13.90
N LYS A 150 19.87 7.85 -14.67
CA LYS A 150 19.32 8.21 -15.99
C LYS A 150 19.54 7.07 -16.99
N GLY A 151 20.71 6.44 -16.97
CA GLY A 151 21.03 5.28 -17.80
C GLY A 151 20.10 4.10 -17.52
N LEU A 152 19.87 3.79 -16.24
CA LEU A 152 18.94 2.74 -15.81
C LEU A 152 17.55 2.93 -16.43
N LEU A 153 16.95 4.11 -16.30
CA LEU A 153 15.59 4.37 -16.79
C LEU A 153 15.44 4.17 -18.31
N ARG A 154 16.50 4.45 -19.08
CA ARG A 154 16.52 4.17 -20.53
C ARG A 154 16.69 2.70 -20.83
N ALA A 155 17.56 2.02 -20.08
CA ALA A 155 17.79 0.58 -20.23
C ALA A 155 16.53 -0.26 -19.97
N ILE A 156 15.70 0.16 -19.00
CA ILE A 156 14.41 -0.49 -18.70
C ILE A 156 13.22 0.10 -19.47
N GLY A 157 13.47 1.02 -20.42
CA GLY A 157 12.46 1.50 -21.38
C GLY A 157 11.47 2.56 -20.87
N TYR A 158 11.65 3.12 -19.66
CA TYR A 158 10.77 4.17 -19.15
C TYR A 158 11.07 5.57 -19.70
N LYS A 159 12.27 5.77 -20.28
CA LYS A 159 12.71 7.06 -20.86
C LYS A 159 13.49 6.82 -22.15
N GLN A 160 13.51 7.84 -23.01
CA GLN A 160 14.35 7.92 -24.20
C GLN A 160 15.49 8.91 -23.93
#